data_AF-C5CRJ7-F1
#
_entry.id   AF-C5CRJ7-F1
#
_cell.length_a   1.000
_cell.length_b   1.000
_cell.length_c   1.000
_cell.angle_alpha   90.00
_cell.angle_beta   90.00
_cell.angle_gamma   90.00
#
_symmetry.space_group_name_H-M   'P 1'
#
loop_
_entity.id
_entity.type
_entity.pdbx_description
1 polymer ?
#
loop_
_entity_poly.entity_id
_entity_poly.type
_entity_poly.pdbx_seq_one_letter_code
_entity_poly.pdbx_strand_id
1 'polypeptide(L)'
;MDRADFVHLVRLSEHASADDSARYRRGVAAFAALGYLWVLACLALSVGIIAWVALAAGRGRFSFTRGWLLLFALGLLWATLRALWVRFDEPEGRELSRADAPALFEALERIRKKIKGPPVHRVYLDDEFNASIRQVPRFGLFGGAVNSLSIGLPLLMMLDRRRLLSVLAHEYGHLRGNHGKLSAWIYRTRLSWLKLDASLQRDEGVMALVSQAFFRWYFPRFAARTFALARQDEYEADRISGRLLGTPVAAAALTEIAIKARWYADEFWASHWARAEREPQPPGPFEALSQRAATPPDAEFARQALREAMRRVSDLEDTHPVLRDRLEALGQKAVVPPWSVEPALGMLADSAKWIAHFDNQWRRAHAGDWKQHHAHRSRIRERVELLAVRGERNTPDELVEWADAERRLDPAAPVRARYERALQIAPEHSGALRGLAQMLPLRDRAARLAVLERLYGSSAASRWWAAKSAVAALEDPDAGAHDEDALKLWRGRLKEAEEAEARAWEEITETPFFSQIARHDLGDHELGELRADLARCLPISRAWLVRKILREFPWRRAYVVFVELPGLDDDDRWQLCRQLEHTLSLPGAALVLWAGHSPTLEEIERQAFGAIWTRTA
;
A
#
# COMPACT_ATOMS: atom_id res chain seq x y z
N MET A 1 -4.24 6.47 -23.99
CA MET A 1 -4.51 7.88 -23.67
C MET A 1 -3.38 8.30 -22.76
N ASP A 2 -2.73 9.42 -23.05
CA ASP A 2 -1.60 9.87 -22.23
C ASP A 2 -2.10 10.41 -20.87
N ARG A 3 -1.23 10.42 -19.85
CA ARG A 3 -1.53 10.93 -18.51
C ARG A 3 -1.98 12.39 -18.56
N ALA A 4 -1.38 13.20 -19.43
CA ALA A 4 -1.75 14.60 -19.62
C ALA A 4 -3.21 14.76 -20.11
N ASP A 5 -3.64 13.94 -21.07
CA ASP A 5 -5.02 13.93 -21.58
C ASP A 5 -6.01 13.55 -20.48
N PHE A 6 -5.65 12.57 -19.65
CA PHE A 6 -6.50 12.13 -18.54
C PHE A 6 -6.66 13.21 -17.48
N VAL A 7 -5.56 13.87 -17.08
CA VAL A 7 -5.60 15.01 -16.15
C VAL A 7 -6.47 16.13 -16.71
N HIS A 8 -6.35 16.42 -18.01
CA HIS A 8 -7.18 17.42 -18.66
C HIS A 8 -8.67 17.06 -18.62
N LEU A 9 -9.03 15.81 -18.93
CA LEU A 9 -10.42 15.31 -18.86
C LEU A 9 -10.99 15.37 -17.44
N VAL A 10 -10.16 15.09 -16.42
CA VAL A 10 -10.56 15.19 -15.01
C VAL A 10 -10.84 16.64 -14.63
N ARG A 11 -9.97 17.58 -14.99
CA ARG A 11 -10.20 19.01 -14.71
C ARG A 11 -11.44 19.56 -15.40
N LEU A 12 -11.65 19.23 -16.68
CA LEU A 12 -12.87 19.59 -17.41
C LEU A 12 -14.12 19.00 -16.74
N SER A 13 -14.00 17.76 -16.26
CA SER A 13 -15.07 17.07 -15.54
C SER A 13 -15.38 17.72 -14.19
N GLU A 14 -14.36 18.16 -13.44
CA GLU A 14 -14.52 18.88 -12.18
C GLU A 14 -15.18 20.24 -12.39
N HIS A 15 -14.75 21.02 -13.38
CA HIS A 15 -15.40 22.30 -13.75
C HIS A 15 -16.86 22.09 -14.16
N ALA A 16 -17.13 21.16 -15.08
CA ALA A 16 -18.49 20.89 -15.54
C ALA A 16 -19.39 20.37 -14.40
N SER A 17 -18.83 19.63 -13.44
CA SER A 17 -19.57 19.16 -12.28
C SER A 17 -19.81 20.26 -11.23
N ALA A 18 -18.92 21.24 -11.13
CA ALA A 18 -19.07 22.40 -10.26
C ALA A 18 -20.12 23.39 -10.80
N ASP A 19 -20.17 23.59 -12.12
CA ASP A 19 -21.11 24.50 -12.78
C ASP A 19 -22.57 24.04 -12.67
N ASP A 20 -22.86 22.78 -13.02
CA ASP A 20 -24.20 22.18 -12.91
C ASP A 20 -24.11 20.70 -12.55
N SER A 21 -24.03 20.43 -11.25
CA SER A 21 -23.91 19.07 -10.70
C SER A 21 -25.05 18.13 -11.13
N ALA A 22 -26.28 18.65 -11.30
CA ALA A 22 -27.43 17.83 -11.66
C ALA A 22 -27.37 17.40 -13.14
N ARG A 23 -27.01 18.32 -14.03
CA ARG A 23 -26.77 18.03 -15.46
C ARG A 23 -25.58 17.11 -15.63
N TYR A 24 -24.50 17.36 -14.92
CA TYR A 24 -23.30 16.54 -14.96
C TYR A 24 -23.62 15.09 -14.57
N ARG A 25 -24.30 14.87 -13.44
CA ARG A 25 -24.76 13.53 -13.00
C ARG A 25 -25.59 12.80 -14.07
N ARG A 26 -26.51 13.50 -14.76
CA ARG A 26 -27.27 12.91 -15.87
C ARG A 26 -26.37 12.51 -17.03
N GLY A 27 -25.38 13.34 -17.37
CA GLY A 27 -24.37 13.03 -18.38
C GLY A 27 -23.52 11.81 -18.02
N VAL A 28 -23.08 11.70 -16.76
CA VAL A 28 -22.36 10.52 -16.25
C VAL A 28 -23.24 9.27 -16.33
N ALA A 29 -24.51 9.37 -15.95
CA ALA A 29 -25.46 8.25 -16.01
C ALA A 29 -25.71 7.78 -17.46
N ALA A 30 -25.87 8.71 -18.40
CA ALA A 30 -26.00 8.39 -19.82
C ALA A 30 -24.73 7.72 -20.37
N PHE A 31 -23.55 8.20 -19.95
CA PHE A 31 -22.29 7.59 -20.32
C PHE A 31 -22.13 6.19 -19.71
N ALA A 32 -22.52 5.98 -18.44
CA ALA A 32 -22.57 4.65 -17.83
C ALA A 32 -23.50 3.70 -18.60
N ALA A 33 -24.66 4.19 -19.04
CA ALA A 33 -25.62 3.41 -19.85
C ALA A 33 -25.04 3.00 -21.21
N LEU A 34 -24.16 3.80 -21.83
CA LEU A 34 -23.45 3.43 -23.05
C LEU A 34 -22.58 2.17 -22.84
N GLY A 35 -21.90 2.07 -21.70
CA GLY A 35 -21.16 0.85 -21.35
C GLY A 35 -22.09 -0.37 -21.25
N TYR A 36 -23.23 -0.25 -20.57
CA TYR A 36 -24.20 -1.35 -20.50
C TYR A 36 -24.77 -1.72 -21.86
N LEU A 37 -24.99 -0.74 -22.75
CA LEU A 37 -25.45 -0.99 -24.12
C LEU A 37 -24.44 -1.83 -24.91
N TRP A 38 -23.13 -1.62 -24.71
CA TRP A 38 -22.09 -2.47 -25.31
C TRP A 38 -22.20 -3.92 -24.86
N VAL A 39 -22.35 -4.17 -23.55
CA VAL A 39 -22.53 -5.52 -22.99
C VAL A 39 -23.79 -6.19 -23.53
N LEU A 40 -24.91 -5.45 -23.59
CA LEU A 40 -26.15 -5.95 -24.16
C LEU A 40 -26.04 -6.24 -25.65
N ALA A 41 -25.29 -5.44 -26.41
CA ALA A 41 -25.02 -5.68 -27.82
C ALA A 41 -24.20 -6.96 -28.03
N CYS A 42 -23.15 -7.18 -27.22
CA CYS A 42 -22.38 -8.44 -27.22
C CYS A 42 -23.26 -9.65 -26.89
N LEU A 43 -24.13 -9.53 -25.88
CA LEU A 43 -25.07 -10.58 -25.51
C LEU A 43 -26.05 -10.88 -26.65
N ALA A 44 -26.69 -9.86 -27.22
CA ALA A 44 -27.61 -10.01 -28.34
C ALA A 44 -26.94 -10.63 -29.56
N LEU A 45 -25.70 -10.24 -29.86
CA LEU A 45 -24.88 -10.83 -30.92
C LEU A 45 -24.61 -12.31 -30.67
N SER A 46 -24.18 -12.69 -29.46
CA SER A 46 -23.93 -14.11 -29.12
C SER A 46 -25.18 -14.96 -29.27
N VAL A 47 -26.32 -14.48 -28.75
CA VAL A 47 -27.60 -15.21 -28.80
C VAL A 47 -28.09 -15.31 -30.24
N GLY A 48 -27.97 -14.23 -31.02
CA GLY A 48 -28.32 -14.21 -32.44
C GLY A 48 -27.53 -15.21 -33.27
N ILE A 49 -26.21 -15.32 -33.03
CA ILE A 49 -25.35 -16.29 -33.70
C ILE A 49 -25.74 -17.73 -33.31
N ILE A 50 -25.93 -18.00 -32.00
CA ILE A 50 -26.33 -19.33 -31.51
C ILE A 50 -27.68 -19.74 -32.14
N ALA A 51 -28.67 -18.85 -32.13
CA ALA A 51 -29.99 -19.10 -32.72
C ALA A 51 -29.90 -19.36 -34.23
N TRP A 52 -29.10 -18.57 -34.95
CA TRP A 52 -28.90 -18.75 -36.39
C TRP A 52 -28.23 -20.10 -36.72
N VAL A 53 -27.19 -20.48 -35.97
CA VAL A 53 -26.52 -21.78 -36.15
C VAL A 53 -27.47 -22.94 -35.82
N ALA A 54 -28.25 -22.84 -34.74
CA ALA A 54 -29.22 -23.86 -34.34
C ALA A 54 -30.32 -24.06 -35.39
N LEU A 55 -30.90 -22.97 -35.90
CA LEU A 55 -31.90 -23.02 -36.98
C LEU A 55 -31.34 -23.60 -38.27
N ALA A 56 -30.07 -23.35 -38.58
CA ALA A 56 -29.41 -23.89 -39.76
C ALA A 56 -29.06 -25.39 -39.62
N ALA A 57 -28.71 -25.83 -38.41
CA ALA A 57 -28.46 -27.24 -38.08
C ALA A 57 -29.74 -28.09 -38.20
N GLY A 58 -30.88 -27.58 -37.72
CA GLY A 58 -32.19 -28.24 -37.88
C GLY A 58 -32.65 -28.43 -39.33
N ARG A 59 -32.02 -27.73 -40.29
CA ARG A 59 -32.24 -27.89 -41.73
C ARG A 59 -31.18 -28.76 -42.43
N GLY A 60 -30.39 -29.52 -41.68
CA GLY A 60 -29.40 -30.48 -42.19
C GLY A 60 -28.12 -29.85 -42.78
N ARG A 61 -27.83 -28.58 -42.49
CA ARG A 61 -26.69 -27.84 -43.06
C ARG A 61 -25.62 -27.57 -42.01
N PHE A 62 -25.06 -28.59 -41.36
CA PHE A 62 -23.95 -28.36 -40.42
C PHE A 62 -22.61 -28.37 -41.16
N SER A 63 -21.79 -27.33 -40.99
CA SER A 63 -20.45 -27.22 -41.60
C SER A 63 -19.40 -26.95 -40.51
N PHE A 64 -18.15 -27.34 -40.76
CA PHE A 64 -17.02 -27.11 -39.85
C PHE A 64 -16.88 -25.64 -39.43
N THR A 65 -17.12 -24.71 -40.36
CA THR A 65 -17.13 -23.26 -40.10
C THR A 65 -18.21 -22.81 -39.12
N ARG A 66 -19.39 -23.46 -39.11
CA ARG A 66 -20.47 -23.16 -38.15
C ARG A 66 -20.18 -23.70 -36.76
N GLY A 67 -19.42 -24.80 -36.67
CA GLY A 67 -18.91 -25.32 -35.40
C GLY A 67 -18.00 -24.32 -34.68
N TRP A 68 -17.02 -23.74 -35.40
CA TRP A 68 -16.17 -22.68 -34.87
C TRP A 68 -16.95 -21.42 -34.48
N LEU A 69 -17.94 -21.03 -35.29
CA LEU A 69 -18.80 -19.89 -34.98
C LEU A 69 -19.65 -20.11 -33.72
N LEU A 70 -20.11 -21.33 -33.49
CA LEU A 70 -20.84 -21.70 -32.26
C LEU A 70 -19.94 -21.66 -31.03
N LEU A 71 -18.72 -22.21 -31.11
CA LEU A 71 -17.74 -22.14 -30.02
C LEU A 71 -17.40 -20.69 -29.68
N PHE A 72 -17.20 -19.85 -30.69
CA PHE A 72 -17.00 -18.42 -30.52
C PHE A 72 -18.18 -17.75 -29.81
N ALA A 73 -19.42 -18.03 -30.23
CA ALA A 73 -20.61 -17.44 -29.63
C ALA A 73 -20.85 -17.91 -28.19
N LEU A 74 -20.53 -19.17 -27.88
CA LEU A 74 -20.55 -19.71 -26.52
C LEU A 74 -19.48 -19.08 -25.64
N GLY A 75 -18.27 -18.88 -26.16
CA GLY A 75 -17.20 -18.16 -25.47
C GLY A 75 -17.58 -16.70 -25.17
N LEU A 76 -18.16 -16.00 -26.15
CA LEU A 76 -18.66 -14.63 -25.97
C LEU A 76 -19.79 -14.56 -24.93
N LEU A 77 -20.75 -15.51 -24.99
CA LEU A 77 -21.84 -15.60 -24.01
C LEU A 77 -21.29 -15.85 -22.60
N TRP A 78 -20.35 -16.79 -22.46
CA TRP A 78 -19.71 -17.12 -21.19
C TRP A 78 -18.95 -15.93 -20.61
N ALA A 79 -18.11 -15.26 -21.42
CA ALA A 79 -17.39 -14.06 -21.01
C ALA A 79 -18.33 -12.94 -20.55
N THR A 80 -19.42 -12.73 -21.30
CA THR A 80 -20.44 -11.71 -20.99
C THR A 80 -21.22 -12.04 -19.71
N LEU A 81 -21.60 -13.30 -19.50
CA LEU A 81 -22.28 -13.74 -18.28
C LEU A 81 -21.36 -13.68 -17.05
N ARG A 82 -20.10 -14.08 -17.20
CA ARG A 82 -19.08 -13.98 -16.14
C ARG A 82 -18.82 -12.53 -15.76
N ALA A 83 -18.76 -11.62 -16.73
CA ALA A 83 -18.63 -10.18 -16.51
C ALA A 83 -19.77 -9.58 -15.68
N LEU A 84 -20.99 -10.10 -15.85
CA LEU A 84 -22.18 -9.68 -15.09
C LEU A 84 -22.23 -10.31 -13.68
N TRP A 85 -21.47 -11.38 -13.43
CA TRP A 85 -21.47 -12.12 -12.18
C TRP A 85 -20.38 -11.61 -11.22
N VAL A 86 -20.58 -10.43 -10.65
CA VAL A 86 -19.72 -9.93 -9.56
C VAL A 86 -20.28 -10.39 -8.22
N ARG A 87 -19.57 -11.29 -7.53
CA ARG A 87 -19.83 -11.58 -6.11
C ARG A 87 -19.32 -10.41 -5.28
N PHE A 88 -20.11 -9.99 -4.31
CA PHE A 88 -19.71 -9.01 -3.31
C PHE A 88 -19.28 -9.77 -2.07
N ASP A 89 -18.05 -9.54 -1.62
CA ASP A 89 -17.57 -10.09 -0.37
C ASP A 89 -18.34 -9.46 0.79
N GLU A 90 -18.65 -10.26 1.81
CA GLU A 90 -19.34 -9.76 3.00
C GLU A 90 -18.46 -8.75 3.74
N PRO A 91 -19.04 -7.73 4.40
CA PRO A 91 -18.29 -6.80 5.22
C PRO A 91 -17.50 -7.56 6.30
N GLU A 92 -16.19 -7.32 6.36
CA GLU A 92 -15.35 -7.79 7.46
C GLU A 92 -15.76 -7.12 8.79
N GLY A 93 -15.47 -7.77 9.91
CA GLY A 93 -15.78 -7.31 11.26
C GLY A 93 -16.93 -8.04 11.96
N ARG A 94 -17.26 -7.60 13.18
CA ARG A 94 -18.30 -8.20 14.02
C ARG A 94 -19.57 -7.34 14.01
N GLU A 95 -20.69 -7.94 13.63
CA GLU A 95 -21.99 -7.27 13.67
C GLU A 95 -22.38 -6.90 15.11
N LEU A 96 -22.71 -5.62 15.33
CA LEU A 96 -23.20 -5.07 16.59
C LEU A 96 -24.72 -5.16 16.65
N SER A 97 -25.24 -5.68 17.76
CA SER A 97 -26.66 -5.54 18.08
C SER A 97 -26.94 -4.19 18.77
N ARG A 98 -28.21 -3.81 18.86
CA ARG A 98 -28.64 -2.63 19.64
C ARG A 98 -28.25 -2.73 21.12
N ALA A 99 -28.16 -3.94 21.66
CA ALA A 99 -27.75 -4.18 23.03
C ALA A 99 -26.25 -3.95 23.23
N ASP A 100 -25.42 -4.21 22.21
CA ASP A 100 -23.98 -4.02 22.29
C ASP A 100 -23.56 -2.54 22.22
N ALA A 101 -24.37 -1.67 21.62
CA ALA A 101 -24.04 -0.25 21.43
C ALA A 101 -25.28 0.68 21.41
N PRO A 102 -26.07 0.75 22.51
CA PRO A 102 -27.36 1.44 22.50
C PRO A 102 -27.25 2.93 22.15
N ALA A 103 -26.25 3.62 22.70
CA ALA A 103 -26.00 5.04 22.44
C ALA A 103 -25.56 5.31 20.99
N LEU A 104 -24.85 4.38 20.36
CA LEU A 104 -24.50 4.43 18.93
C LEU A 104 -25.74 4.33 18.06
N PHE A 105 -26.57 3.31 18.27
CA PHE A 105 -27.79 3.10 17.49
C PHE A 105 -28.79 4.27 17.65
N GLU A 106 -28.92 4.84 18.85
CA GLU A 106 -29.74 6.03 19.07
C GLU A 106 -29.20 7.25 18.31
N ALA A 107 -27.88 7.43 18.29
CA ALA A 107 -27.27 8.53 17.55
C ALA A 107 -27.42 8.36 16.03
N LEU A 108 -27.24 7.15 15.50
CA LEU A 108 -27.49 6.82 14.09
C LEU A 108 -28.95 7.09 13.70
N GLU A 109 -29.90 6.74 14.57
CA GLU A 109 -31.32 7.02 14.34
C GLU A 109 -31.61 8.54 14.31
N ARG A 110 -30.98 9.32 15.18
CA ARG A 110 -31.08 10.79 15.17
C ARG A 110 -30.47 11.39 13.90
N ILE A 111 -29.30 10.91 13.47
CA ILE A 111 -28.65 11.32 12.21
C ILE A 111 -29.58 11.00 11.03
N ARG A 112 -30.10 9.78 10.95
CA ARG A 112 -31.06 9.35 9.91
C ARG A 112 -32.25 10.29 9.82
N LYS A 113 -32.90 10.60 10.95
CA LYS A 113 -34.07 11.49 11.00
C LYS A 113 -33.75 12.90 10.51
N LYS A 114 -32.60 13.46 10.91
CA LYS A 114 -32.18 14.81 10.47
C LYS A 114 -31.83 14.87 8.98
N ILE A 115 -31.15 13.85 8.45
CA ILE A 115 -30.74 13.76 7.04
C ILE A 115 -31.92 13.35 6.13
N LYS A 116 -32.96 12.74 6.70
CA LYS A 116 -34.05 12.07 5.97
C LYS A 116 -33.51 10.98 5.03
N GLY A 117 -32.50 10.24 5.50
CA GLY A 117 -31.85 9.16 4.77
C GLY A 117 -32.50 7.78 4.99
N PRO A 118 -32.15 6.77 4.17
CA PRO A 118 -32.63 5.39 4.35
C PRO A 118 -32.07 4.79 5.66
N PRO A 119 -32.68 3.73 6.22
CA PRO A 119 -32.17 3.09 7.43
C PRO A 119 -30.84 2.37 7.19
N VAL A 120 -29.96 2.41 8.20
CA VAL A 120 -28.83 1.47 8.31
C VAL A 120 -29.37 0.15 8.86
N HIS A 121 -29.10 -0.94 8.14
CA HIS A 121 -29.65 -2.25 8.44
C HIS A 121 -28.71 -3.05 9.33
N ARG A 122 -27.40 -2.93 9.08
CA ARG A 122 -26.36 -3.63 9.81
C ARG A 122 -25.25 -2.66 10.22
N VAL A 123 -24.72 -2.86 11.42
CA VAL A 123 -23.59 -2.08 11.95
C VAL A 123 -22.51 -3.09 12.33
N TYR A 124 -21.30 -2.89 11.84
CA TYR A 124 -20.14 -3.73 12.09
C TYR A 124 -19.10 -2.93 12.86
N LEU A 125 -18.44 -3.60 13.80
CA LEU A 125 -17.23 -3.12 14.47
C LEU A 125 -16.05 -3.88 13.87
N ASP A 126 -14.99 -3.19 13.50
CA ASP A 126 -13.75 -3.79 12.98
C ASP A 126 -12.51 -3.17 13.66
N ASP A 127 -11.32 -3.61 13.24
CA ASP A 127 -10.03 -3.18 13.79
C ASP A 127 -9.33 -2.10 12.95
N GLU A 128 -9.97 -1.57 11.92
CA GLU A 128 -9.41 -0.52 11.08
C GLU A 128 -9.53 0.87 11.75
N PHE A 129 -8.62 1.79 11.45
CA PHE A 129 -8.80 3.20 11.84
C PHE A 129 -9.65 3.94 10.81
N ASN A 130 -10.87 3.45 10.57
CA ASN A 130 -11.75 3.94 9.52
C ASN A 130 -13.24 3.76 9.85
N ALA A 131 -14.09 4.53 9.21
CA ALA A 131 -15.54 4.33 9.22
C ALA A 131 -16.03 4.40 7.77
N SER A 132 -16.91 3.48 7.39
CA SER A 132 -17.43 3.47 6.02
C SER A 132 -18.86 2.99 5.97
N ILE A 133 -19.63 3.52 5.04
CA ILE A 133 -20.97 3.03 4.75
C ILE A 133 -21.06 2.41 3.36
N ARG A 134 -21.59 1.19 3.28
CA ARG A 134 -21.74 0.44 2.04
C ARG A 134 -23.21 0.12 1.77
N GLN A 135 -23.59 0.19 0.51
CA GLN A 135 -24.94 -0.16 0.05
C GLN A 135 -24.88 -1.38 -0.88
N VAL A 136 -25.31 -2.54 -0.38
CA VAL A 136 -25.29 -3.82 -1.10
C VAL A 136 -26.69 -4.14 -1.65
N PRO A 137 -26.87 -4.37 -2.96
CA PRO A 137 -28.16 -4.74 -3.53
C PRO A 137 -28.66 -6.09 -3.00
N ARG A 138 -29.97 -6.20 -2.70
CA ARG A 138 -30.54 -7.42 -2.13
C ARG A 138 -30.88 -8.50 -3.18
N PHE A 139 -31.34 -8.08 -4.38
CA PHE A 139 -31.65 -8.96 -5.51
C PHE A 139 -31.23 -8.35 -6.86
N GLY A 140 -29.97 -7.94 -6.98
CA GLY A 140 -29.46 -7.29 -8.20
C GLY A 140 -30.13 -5.94 -8.47
N LEU A 141 -30.60 -5.69 -9.71
CA LEU A 141 -31.29 -4.45 -10.11
C LEU A 141 -32.68 -4.30 -9.45
N PHE A 142 -33.24 -5.37 -8.87
CA PHE A 142 -34.55 -5.40 -8.24
C PHE A 142 -34.41 -5.64 -6.72
N GLY A 143 -35.36 -5.18 -5.91
CA GLY A 143 -35.43 -5.56 -4.47
C GLY A 143 -34.72 -4.66 -3.44
N GLY A 144 -34.29 -3.45 -3.82
CA GLY A 144 -33.71 -2.48 -2.87
C GLY A 144 -32.29 -2.84 -2.42
N ALA A 145 -31.78 -2.12 -1.43
CA ALA A 145 -30.40 -2.29 -0.98
C ALA A 145 -30.28 -2.31 0.56
N VAL A 146 -29.36 -3.14 1.04
CA VAL A 146 -28.98 -3.26 2.44
C VAL A 146 -27.83 -2.29 2.69
N ASN A 147 -28.06 -1.34 3.60
CA ASN A 147 -27.05 -0.39 4.04
C ASN A 147 -26.33 -0.95 5.26
N SER A 148 -25.02 -1.14 5.15
CA SER A 148 -24.14 -1.63 6.20
C SER A 148 -23.13 -0.54 6.57
N LEU A 149 -23.02 -0.23 7.85
CA LEU A 149 -22.04 0.69 8.39
C LEU A 149 -20.94 -0.11 9.08
N SER A 150 -19.68 0.15 8.73
CA SER A 150 -18.50 -0.36 9.41
C SER A 150 -17.86 0.77 10.21
N ILE A 151 -17.51 0.52 11.47
CA ILE A 151 -16.83 1.47 12.34
C ILE A 151 -15.64 0.77 12.98
N GLY A 152 -14.47 1.39 12.87
CA GLY A 152 -13.27 0.99 13.55
C GLY A 152 -13.31 1.19 15.05
N LEU A 153 -12.96 0.15 15.82
CA LEU A 153 -12.69 0.28 17.25
C LEU A 153 -11.62 1.35 17.55
N PRO A 154 -10.50 1.45 16.80
CA PRO A 154 -9.54 2.55 16.94
C PRO A 154 -10.15 3.95 16.80
N LEU A 155 -11.14 4.16 15.93
CA LEU A 155 -11.82 5.46 15.82
C LEU A 155 -12.60 5.79 17.09
N LEU A 156 -13.28 4.80 17.69
CA LEU A 156 -13.99 4.98 18.96
C LEU A 156 -13.04 5.32 20.12
N MET A 157 -11.81 4.80 20.07
CA MET A 157 -10.77 5.08 21.08
C MET A 157 -10.20 6.49 20.94
N MET A 158 -10.04 6.97 19.71
CA MET A 158 -9.29 8.19 19.44
C MET A 158 -10.13 9.45 19.30
N LEU A 159 -11.41 9.32 18.94
CA LEU A 159 -12.29 10.46 18.73
C LEU A 159 -13.27 10.62 19.88
N ASP A 160 -13.55 11.87 20.21
CA ASP A 160 -14.67 12.19 21.09
C ASP A 160 -16.01 11.94 20.40
N ARG A 161 -17.06 11.87 21.21
CA ARG A 161 -18.42 11.60 20.72
C ARG A 161 -18.84 12.58 19.63
N ARG A 162 -18.51 13.87 19.72
CA ARG A 162 -18.97 14.88 18.74
C ARG A 162 -18.24 14.72 17.41
N ARG A 163 -16.94 14.42 17.43
CA ARG A 163 -16.12 14.17 16.23
C ARG A 163 -16.50 12.87 15.57
N LEU A 164 -16.71 11.81 16.34
CA LEU A 164 -17.24 10.56 15.78
C LEU A 164 -18.60 10.77 15.12
N LEU A 165 -19.54 11.49 15.77
CA LEU A 165 -20.84 11.79 15.15
C LEU A 165 -20.72 12.64 13.89
N SER A 166 -19.70 13.51 13.80
CA SER A 166 -19.38 14.26 12.59
C SER A 166 -18.90 13.34 11.46
N VAL A 167 -18.06 12.35 11.76
CA VAL A 167 -17.65 11.31 10.79
C VAL A 167 -18.86 10.49 10.36
N LEU A 168 -19.66 9.99 11.30
CA LEU A 168 -20.86 9.21 10.99
C LEU A 168 -21.89 10.00 10.18
N ALA A 169 -22.02 11.31 10.42
CA ALA A 169 -22.88 12.18 9.63
C ALA A 169 -22.37 12.39 8.20
N HIS A 170 -21.04 12.45 8.02
CA HIS A 170 -20.40 12.46 6.70
C HIS A 170 -20.70 11.13 5.97
N GLU A 171 -20.42 9.99 6.61
CA GLU A 171 -20.70 8.66 6.03
C GLU A 171 -22.16 8.52 5.62
N TYR A 172 -23.09 8.91 6.50
CA TYR A 172 -24.53 8.88 6.19
C TYR A 172 -24.91 9.80 5.01
N GLY A 173 -24.12 10.85 4.75
CA GLY A 173 -24.26 11.74 3.61
C GLY A 173 -24.25 10.98 2.28
N HIS A 174 -23.46 9.91 2.17
CA HIS A 174 -23.41 9.05 0.98
C HIS A 174 -24.71 8.27 0.73
N LEU A 175 -25.55 8.04 1.75
CA LEU A 175 -26.80 7.29 1.62
C LEU A 175 -27.99 8.13 1.12
N ARG A 176 -27.83 9.43 0.87
CA ARG A 176 -28.96 10.34 0.65
C ARG A 176 -29.63 10.19 -0.73
N GLY A 177 -30.93 9.85 -0.72
CA GLY A 177 -31.88 10.04 -1.84
C GLY A 177 -31.63 9.24 -3.13
N ASN A 178 -32.22 9.69 -4.26
CA ASN A 178 -31.93 9.16 -5.60
C ASN A 178 -30.46 9.35 -6.01
N HIS A 179 -29.77 10.31 -5.39
CA HIS A 179 -28.37 10.65 -5.65
C HIS A 179 -27.41 9.58 -5.13
N GLY A 180 -27.57 9.10 -3.89
CA GLY A 180 -26.75 8.01 -3.35
C GLY A 180 -26.90 6.69 -4.13
N LYS A 181 -28.12 6.35 -4.59
CA LYS A 181 -28.35 5.15 -5.42
C LYS A 181 -27.66 5.24 -6.78
N LEU A 182 -27.70 6.43 -7.40
CA LEU A 182 -27.05 6.68 -8.69
C LEU A 182 -25.52 6.67 -8.53
N SER A 183 -24.97 7.36 -7.53
CA SER A 183 -23.53 7.39 -7.27
C SER A 183 -23.00 6.01 -6.90
N ALA A 184 -23.71 5.24 -6.05
CA ALA A 184 -23.34 3.86 -5.74
C ALA A 184 -23.42 2.95 -6.98
N TRP A 185 -24.41 3.15 -7.87
CA TRP A 185 -24.47 2.42 -9.14
C TRP A 185 -23.34 2.78 -10.09
N ILE A 186 -23.01 4.07 -10.23
CA ILE A 186 -21.89 4.56 -11.03
C ILE A 186 -20.56 4.01 -10.50
N TYR A 187 -20.35 4.04 -9.19
CA TYR A 187 -19.16 3.48 -8.53
C TYR A 187 -19.03 1.98 -8.77
N ARG A 188 -20.12 1.22 -8.59
CA ARG A 188 -20.13 -0.23 -8.92
C ARG A 188 -19.81 -0.47 -10.39
N THR A 189 -20.41 0.31 -11.28
CA THR A 189 -20.16 0.23 -12.72
C THR A 189 -18.67 0.44 -13.01
N ARG A 190 -18.04 1.45 -12.39
CA ARG A 190 -16.59 1.70 -12.49
C ARG A 190 -15.76 0.51 -12.02
N LEU A 191 -16.07 -0.07 -10.86
CA LEU A 191 -15.35 -1.25 -10.34
C LEU A 191 -15.53 -2.49 -11.22
N SER A 192 -16.73 -2.73 -11.73
CA SER A 192 -16.98 -3.82 -12.69
C SER A 192 -16.16 -3.65 -13.96
N TRP A 193 -16.06 -2.43 -14.50
CA TRP A 193 -15.23 -2.17 -15.67
C TRP A 193 -13.73 -2.27 -15.39
N LEU A 194 -13.26 -1.85 -14.22
CA LEU A 194 -11.86 -2.02 -13.78
C LEU A 194 -11.48 -3.51 -13.73
N LYS A 195 -12.32 -4.34 -13.10
CA LYS A 195 -12.12 -5.79 -13.04
C LYS A 195 -12.17 -6.43 -14.43
N LEU A 196 -13.05 -5.94 -15.29
CA LEU A 196 -13.21 -6.45 -16.65
C LEU A 196 -12.02 -6.06 -17.55
N ASP A 197 -11.52 -4.83 -17.48
CA ASP A 197 -10.30 -4.39 -18.17
C ASP A 197 -9.11 -5.26 -17.77
N ALA A 198 -8.90 -5.48 -16.46
CA ALA A 198 -7.86 -6.35 -15.92
C ALA A 198 -8.00 -7.84 -16.32
N SER A 199 -9.21 -8.30 -16.66
CA SER A 199 -9.42 -9.63 -17.24
C SER A 199 -9.18 -9.67 -18.75
N LEU A 200 -9.56 -8.62 -19.48
CA LEU A 200 -9.44 -8.55 -20.94
C LEU A 200 -8.01 -8.27 -21.42
N GLN A 201 -7.14 -7.72 -20.58
CA GLN A 201 -5.71 -7.60 -20.87
C GLN A 201 -4.98 -8.97 -20.89
N ARG A 202 -5.62 -10.04 -20.42
CA ARG A 202 -5.07 -11.40 -20.38
C ARG A 202 -5.57 -12.33 -21.49
N ASP A 203 -6.52 -11.90 -22.32
CA ASP A 203 -7.11 -12.72 -23.39
C ASP A 203 -6.65 -12.27 -24.79
N GLU A 204 -6.16 -13.20 -25.63
CA GLU A 204 -5.63 -12.93 -26.98
C GLU A 204 -6.68 -13.08 -28.12
N GLY A 205 -7.97 -13.17 -27.80
CA GLY A 205 -9.02 -13.43 -28.79
C GLY A 205 -9.36 -12.21 -29.69
N VAL A 206 -9.91 -12.45 -30.90
CA VAL A 206 -10.34 -11.39 -31.83
C VAL A 206 -11.41 -10.46 -31.23
N MET A 207 -12.28 -10.97 -30.34
CA MET A 207 -13.23 -10.13 -29.60
C MET A 207 -12.61 -9.39 -28.42
N ALA A 208 -11.49 -9.88 -27.88
CA ALA A 208 -10.71 -9.13 -26.92
C ALA A 208 -10.14 -7.88 -27.60
N LEU A 209 -9.67 -7.97 -28.86
CA LEU A 209 -9.19 -6.80 -29.62
C LEU A 209 -10.28 -5.72 -29.85
N VAL A 210 -11.48 -6.12 -30.30
CA VAL A 210 -12.58 -5.15 -30.53
C VAL A 210 -13.07 -4.56 -29.21
N SER A 211 -13.19 -5.38 -28.17
CA SER A 211 -13.56 -4.91 -26.84
C SER A 211 -12.49 -3.99 -26.27
N GLN A 212 -11.21 -4.35 -26.36
CA GLN A 212 -10.07 -3.54 -25.94
C GLN A 212 -10.05 -2.17 -26.64
N ALA A 213 -10.39 -2.09 -27.93
CA ALA A 213 -10.50 -0.81 -28.63
C ALA A 213 -11.61 0.08 -28.02
N PHE A 214 -12.79 -0.50 -27.75
CA PHE A 214 -13.85 0.21 -27.03
C PHE A 214 -13.40 0.61 -25.62
N PHE A 215 -12.79 -0.29 -24.85
CA PHE A 215 -12.31 -0.02 -23.48
C PHE A 215 -11.28 1.09 -23.43
N ARG A 216 -10.27 1.06 -24.30
CA ARG A 216 -9.24 2.11 -24.39
C ARG A 216 -9.82 3.49 -24.68
N TRP A 217 -10.97 3.57 -25.36
CA TRP A 217 -11.68 4.82 -25.58
C TRP A 217 -12.65 5.18 -24.44
N TYR A 218 -13.47 4.23 -24.00
CA TYR A 218 -14.57 4.42 -23.06
C TYR A 218 -14.07 4.59 -21.62
N PHE A 219 -13.23 3.65 -21.16
CA PHE A 219 -12.85 3.53 -19.76
C PHE A 219 -12.16 4.78 -19.21
N PRO A 220 -11.13 5.37 -19.86
CA PRO A 220 -10.47 6.55 -19.31
C PRO A 220 -11.40 7.78 -19.22
N ARG A 221 -12.35 7.92 -20.16
CA ARG A 221 -13.36 8.98 -20.15
C ARG A 221 -14.41 8.75 -19.08
N PHE A 222 -14.82 7.50 -18.87
CA PHE A 222 -15.74 7.14 -17.80
C PHE A 222 -15.08 7.32 -16.43
N ALA A 223 -13.85 6.87 -16.25
CA ALA A 223 -13.06 7.04 -15.03
C ALA A 223 -12.92 8.52 -14.68
N ALA A 224 -12.51 9.38 -15.64
CA ALA A 224 -12.38 10.82 -15.39
C ALA A 224 -13.70 11.46 -14.94
N ARG A 225 -14.81 11.08 -15.58
CA ARG A 225 -16.12 11.65 -15.27
C ARG A 225 -16.67 11.21 -13.92
N THR A 226 -16.53 9.93 -13.62
CA THR A 226 -16.98 9.34 -12.35
C THR A 226 -16.13 9.79 -11.17
N PHE A 227 -14.86 10.10 -11.41
CA PHE A 227 -13.96 10.65 -10.41
C PHE A 227 -14.38 12.06 -9.96
N ALA A 228 -14.68 12.97 -10.89
CA ALA A 228 -15.20 14.30 -10.56
C ALA A 228 -16.52 14.23 -9.77
N LEU A 229 -17.38 13.28 -10.12
CA LEU A 229 -18.62 13.03 -9.38
C LEU A 229 -18.36 12.56 -7.94
N ALA A 230 -17.41 11.64 -7.73
CA ALA A 230 -17.05 11.15 -6.41
C ALA A 230 -16.58 12.29 -5.50
N ARG A 231 -15.73 13.19 -6.00
CA ARG A 231 -15.29 14.38 -5.23
C ARG A 231 -16.43 15.31 -4.81
N GLN A 232 -17.42 15.49 -5.68
CA GLN A 232 -18.58 16.29 -5.33
C GLN A 232 -19.46 15.62 -4.27
N ASP A 233 -19.59 14.29 -4.30
CA ASP A 233 -20.30 13.56 -3.25
C ASP A 233 -19.60 13.70 -1.89
N GLU A 234 -18.26 13.74 -1.86
CA GLU A 234 -17.45 14.01 -0.66
C GLU A 234 -17.70 15.41 -0.09
N TYR A 235 -17.66 16.45 -0.93
CA TYR A 235 -17.96 17.82 -0.48
C TYR A 235 -19.41 17.97 0.00
N GLU A 236 -20.37 17.26 -0.63
CA GLU A 236 -21.75 17.24 -0.14
C GLU A 236 -21.86 16.56 1.23
N ALA A 237 -21.18 15.43 1.43
CA ALA A 237 -21.12 14.73 2.70
C ALA A 237 -20.49 15.59 3.81
N ASP A 238 -19.38 16.29 3.52
CA ASP A 238 -18.77 17.26 4.43
C ASP A 238 -19.72 18.39 4.82
N ARG A 239 -20.44 18.94 3.84
CA ARG A 239 -21.44 19.98 4.08
C ARG A 239 -22.64 19.46 4.89
N ILE A 240 -23.01 18.19 4.77
CA ILE A 240 -24.03 17.57 5.62
C ILE A 240 -23.52 17.48 7.06
N SER A 241 -22.31 16.97 7.25
CA SER A 241 -21.66 16.89 8.56
C SER A 241 -21.56 18.28 9.21
N GLY A 242 -21.04 19.27 8.48
CA GLY A 242 -20.95 20.66 8.93
C GLY A 242 -22.30 21.30 9.27
N ARG A 243 -23.37 20.98 8.54
CA ARG A 243 -24.73 21.45 8.88
C ARG A 243 -25.31 20.82 10.14
N LEU A 244 -24.95 19.57 10.44
CA LEU A 244 -25.50 18.83 11.57
C LEU A 244 -24.74 19.06 12.88
N LEU A 245 -23.41 19.16 12.82
CA LEU A 245 -22.52 19.24 13.98
C LEU A 245 -21.77 20.59 14.08
N GLY A 246 -21.78 21.38 13.01
CA GLY A 246 -21.01 22.63 12.86
C GLY A 246 -19.76 22.44 12.01
N THR A 247 -19.47 23.38 11.11
CA THR A 247 -18.25 23.35 10.27
C THR A 247 -16.95 23.31 11.08
N PRO A 248 -16.82 23.95 12.27
CA PRO A 248 -15.60 23.81 13.08
C PRO A 248 -15.41 22.40 13.64
N VAL A 249 -16.50 21.70 13.98
CA VAL A 249 -16.43 20.31 14.48
C VAL A 249 -16.04 19.36 13.36
N ALA A 250 -16.60 19.54 12.17
CA ALA A 250 -16.24 18.75 10.99
C ALA A 250 -14.78 18.93 10.60
N ALA A 251 -14.30 20.18 10.55
CA ALA A 251 -12.89 20.46 10.28
C ALA A 251 -11.96 19.88 11.36
N ALA A 252 -12.31 20.05 12.65
CA ALA A 252 -11.52 19.47 13.73
C ALA A 252 -11.46 17.94 13.66
N ALA A 253 -12.55 17.26 13.31
CA ALA A 253 -12.57 15.81 13.11
C ALA A 253 -11.65 15.40 11.95
N LEU A 254 -11.76 16.06 10.78
CA LEU A 254 -10.91 15.78 9.62
C LEU A 254 -9.42 15.97 9.93
N THR A 255 -9.08 17.08 10.59
CA THR A 255 -7.68 17.37 10.95
C THR A 255 -7.15 16.42 12.01
N GLU A 256 -7.92 16.11 13.05
CA GLU A 256 -7.51 15.17 14.09
C GLU A 256 -7.31 13.76 13.50
N ILE A 257 -8.21 13.29 12.64
CA ILE A 257 -8.08 11.98 11.98
C ILE A 257 -6.83 11.95 11.10
N ALA A 258 -6.57 13.00 10.31
CA ALA A 258 -5.37 13.04 9.47
C ALA A 258 -4.07 12.95 10.29
N ILE A 259 -4.00 13.67 11.42
CA ILE A 259 -2.82 13.63 12.30
C ILE A 259 -2.71 12.28 13.02
N LYS A 260 -3.82 11.81 13.62
CA LYS A 260 -3.84 10.55 14.37
C LYS A 260 -3.67 9.33 13.48
N ALA A 261 -4.07 9.37 12.21
CA ALA A 261 -3.81 8.30 11.25
C ALA A 261 -2.31 8.13 11.01
N ARG A 262 -1.57 9.24 10.86
CA ARG A 262 -0.11 9.23 10.72
C ARG A 262 0.55 8.69 11.99
N TRP A 263 0.13 9.19 13.16
CA TRP A 263 0.62 8.70 14.45
C TRP A 263 0.35 7.20 14.65
N TYR A 264 -0.86 6.76 14.29
CA TYR A 264 -1.27 5.36 14.41
C TYR A 264 -0.41 4.45 13.54
N ALA A 265 -0.17 4.83 12.29
CA ALA A 265 0.66 4.08 11.35
C ALA A 265 2.13 4.05 11.75
N ASP A 266 2.71 5.21 12.10
CA ASP A 266 4.17 5.34 12.21
C ASP A 266 4.69 5.14 13.64
N GLU A 267 3.99 5.65 14.66
CA GLU A 267 4.47 5.61 16.04
C GLU A 267 3.83 4.50 16.85
N PHE A 268 2.51 4.36 16.79
CA PHE A 268 1.81 3.36 17.61
C PHE A 268 2.23 1.94 17.23
N TRP A 269 2.10 1.56 15.96
CA TRP A 269 2.46 0.20 15.53
C TRP A 269 3.94 -0.09 15.70
N ALA A 270 4.83 0.84 15.37
CA ALA A 270 6.26 0.69 15.61
C ALA A 270 6.56 0.41 17.10
N SER A 271 5.96 1.19 18.00
CA SER A 271 6.12 0.98 19.44
C SER A 271 5.52 -0.34 19.93
N HIS A 272 4.39 -0.77 19.34
CA HIS A 272 3.74 -2.02 19.70
C HIS A 272 4.64 -3.20 19.34
N TRP A 273 5.13 -3.24 18.09
CA TRP A 273 6.05 -4.28 17.63
C TRP A 273 7.40 -4.27 18.36
N ALA A 274 7.89 -3.10 18.79
CA ALA A 274 9.10 -3.00 19.59
C ALA A 274 8.99 -3.77 20.93
N ARG A 275 7.78 -3.98 21.47
CA ARG A 275 7.57 -4.79 22.70
C ARG A 275 7.98 -6.24 22.54
N ALA A 276 7.99 -6.76 21.30
CA ALA A 276 8.48 -8.11 21.01
C ALA A 276 9.94 -8.30 21.45
N GLU A 277 10.70 -7.25 21.73
CA GLU A 277 12.01 -7.39 22.34
C GLU A 277 11.95 -8.05 23.73
N ARG A 278 10.94 -7.72 24.54
CA ARG A 278 10.81 -8.11 25.96
C ARG A 278 9.70 -9.13 26.21
N GLU A 279 8.73 -9.20 25.30
CA GLU A 279 7.52 -10.02 25.46
C GLU A 279 7.52 -11.18 24.45
N PRO A 280 7.70 -12.43 24.90
CA PRO A 280 7.73 -13.59 24.01
C PRO A 280 6.39 -13.89 23.32
N GLN A 281 5.29 -13.42 23.91
CA GLN A 281 3.93 -13.58 23.38
C GLN A 281 3.39 -12.21 22.96
N PRO A 282 2.57 -12.15 21.90
CA PRO A 282 1.99 -10.89 21.44
C PRO A 282 1.04 -10.31 22.50
N PRO A 283 1.24 -9.06 22.95
CA PRO A 283 0.26 -8.35 23.74
C PRO A 283 -0.92 -7.90 22.88
N GLY A 284 -2.01 -7.51 23.52
CA GLY A 284 -3.16 -6.91 22.82
C GLY A 284 -2.86 -5.48 22.35
N PRO A 285 -2.99 -5.16 21.05
CA PRO A 285 -2.76 -3.81 20.55
C PRO A 285 -3.86 -2.82 20.98
N PHE A 286 -5.11 -3.22 21.06
CA PHE A 286 -6.23 -2.30 21.33
C PHE A 286 -6.29 -1.87 22.80
N GLU A 287 -5.94 -2.75 23.74
CA GLU A 287 -5.74 -2.34 25.14
C GLU A 287 -4.63 -1.30 25.27
N ALA A 288 -3.47 -1.55 24.63
CA ALA A 288 -2.36 -0.61 24.60
C ALA A 288 -2.74 0.70 23.88
N LEU A 289 -3.52 0.63 22.82
CA LEU A 289 -4.02 1.78 22.08
C LEU A 289 -4.94 2.62 22.95
N SER A 290 -5.87 2.01 23.67
CA SER A 290 -6.80 2.71 24.56
C SER A 290 -6.08 3.52 25.62
N GLN A 291 -4.97 2.99 26.17
CA GLN A 291 -4.14 3.69 27.15
C GLN A 291 -3.40 4.89 26.56
N ARG A 292 -2.97 4.80 25.29
CA ARG A 292 -2.26 5.88 24.60
C ARG A 292 -3.18 6.89 23.93
N ALA A 293 -4.40 6.51 23.56
CA ALA A 293 -5.34 7.36 22.81
C ALA A 293 -5.78 8.61 23.60
N ALA A 294 -5.72 8.54 24.94
CA ALA A 294 -5.97 9.67 25.83
C ALA A 294 -4.83 10.70 25.84
N THR A 295 -3.63 10.31 25.39
CA THR A 295 -2.46 11.20 25.34
C THR A 295 -2.37 11.84 23.96
N PRO A 296 -2.41 13.18 23.86
CA PRO A 296 -2.17 13.88 22.62
C PRO A 296 -0.83 13.51 21.97
N PRO A 297 -0.75 13.44 20.62
CA PRO A 297 0.52 13.41 19.93
C PRO A 297 1.38 14.62 20.29
N ASP A 298 2.71 14.47 20.15
CA ASP A 298 3.64 15.58 20.35
C ASP A 298 3.27 16.78 19.46
N ALA A 299 3.50 18.00 19.97
CA ALA A 299 3.08 19.22 19.28
C ALA A 299 3.88 19.48 18.00
N GLU A 300 5.16 19.12 17.95
CA GLU A 300 5.97 19.20 16.74
C GLU A 300 5.54 18.16 15.72
N PHE A 301 5.34 16.91 16.17
CA PHE A 301 4.77 15.85 15.34
C PHE A 301 3.44 16.27 14.71
N ALA A 302 2.50 16.77 15.52
CA ALA A 302 1.17 17.15 15.03
C ALA A 302 1.21 18.29 14.01
N ARG A 303 2.10 19.27 14.20
CA ARG A 303 2.31 20.36 13.23
C ARG A 303 2.90 19.83 11.93
N GLN A 304 3.87 18.93 12.00
CA GLN A 304 4.48 18.31 10.83
C GLN A 304 3.46 17.45 10.06
N ALA A 305 2.76 16.56 10.75
CA ALA A 305 1.72 15.71 10.15
C ALA A 305 0.62 16.54 9.46
N LEU A 306 0.18 17.63 10.08
CA LEU A 306 -0.78 18.55 9.45
C LEU A 306 -0.18 19.23 8.21
N ARG A 307 1.06 19.71 8.29
CA ARG A 307 1.74 20.36 7.16
C ARG A 307 1.88 19.41 5.98
N GLU A 308 2.27 18.16 6.24
CA GLU A 308 2.35 17.09 5.22
C GLU A 308 0.98 16.78 4.62
N ALA A 309 -0.05 16.61 5.45
CA ALA A 309 -1.42 16.38 4.98
C ALA A 309 -1.96 17.53 4.10
N MET A 310 -1.56 18.77 4.39
CA MET A 310 -1.92 19.96 3.60
C MET A 310 -1.12 20.12 2.31
N ARG A 311 0.09 19.55 2.24
CA ARG A 311 0.94 19.54 1.04
C ARG A 311 0.58 18.41 0.08
N ARG A 312 -0.13 17.38 0.55
CA ARG A 312 -0.56 16.26 -0.29
C ARG A 312 -1.34 16.80 -1.49
N VAL A 313 -0.89 16.39 -2.67
CA VAL A 313 -1.59 16.68 -3.92
C VAL A 313 -2.53 15.52 -4.19
N SER A 314 -3.78 15.88 -4.48
CA SER A 314 -4.82 14.98 -4.95
C SER A 314 -4.32 14.08 -6.09
N ASP A 315 -4.21 12.77 -5.86
CA ASP A 315 -3.95 11.80 -6.94
C ASP A 315 -5.27 11.46 -7.66
N LEU A 316 -5.17 10.94 -8.88
CA LEU A 316 -6.28 10.52 -9.74
C LEU A 316 -6.85 9.15 -9.34
N GLU A 317 -6.15 8.45 -8.46
CA GLU A 317 -6.59 7.19 -7.85
C GLU A 317 -7.23 7.40 -6.48
N ASP A 318 -7.00 8.54 -5.82
CA ASP A 318 -7.58 8.87 -4.52
C ASP A 318 -9.11 9.07 -4.65
N THR A 319 -9.88 8.21 -4.00
CA THR A 319 -11.36 8.33 -4.00
C THR A 319 -11.88 9.51 -3.20
N HIS A 320 -11.05 10.06 -2.28
CA HIS A 320 -11.38 11.21 -1.45
C HIS A 320 -10.52 12.43 -1.83
N PRO A 321 -11.08 13.66 -1.85
CA PRO A 321 -10.29 14.89 -1.94
C PRO A 321 -9.30 15.01 -0.78
N VAL A 322 -8.16 15.68 -1.02
CA VAL A 322 -7.17 15.96 0.03
C VAL A 322 -7.73 16.86 1.12
N LEU A 323 -7.13 16.78 2.31
CA LEU A 323 -7.55 17.54 3.49
C LEU A 323 -7.71 19.04 3.22
N ARG A 324 -6.79 19.63 2.46
CA ARG A 324 -6.82 21.05 2.09
C ARG A 324 -8.14 21.44 1.43
N ASP A 325 -8.53 20.71 0.38
CA ASP A 325 -9.69 21.06 -0.44
C ASP A 325 -11.00 20.87 0.37
N ARG A 326 -11.04 19.86 1.25
CA ARG A 326 -12.18 19.62 2.16
C ARG A 326 -12.32 20.72 3.22
N LEU A 327 -11.21 21.19 3.80
CA LEU A 327 -11.22 22.29 4.76
C LEU A 327 -11.64 23.61 4.11
N GLU A 328 -11.15 23.87 2.89
CA GLU A 328 -11.55 25.03 2.10
C GLU A 328 -13.05 25.01 1.78
N ALA A 329 -13.60 23.87 1.36
CA ALA A 329 -15.03 23.70 1.12
C ALA A 329 -15.90 23.92 2.39
N LEU A 330 -15.36 23.65 3.57
CA LEU A 330 -16.00 23.94 4.86
C LEU A 330 -15.78 25.39 5.34
N GLY A 331 -14.98 26.18 4.62
CA GLY A 331 -14.60 27.54 5.00
C GLY A 331 -13.75 27.58 6.28
N GLN A 332 -12.93 26.56 6.53
CA GLN A 332 -12.12 26.42 7.74
C GLN A 332 -10.62 26.47 7.43
N LYS A 333 -9.84 27.02 8.35
CA LYS A 333 -8.37 27.04 8.25
C LYS A 333 -7.79 25.74 8.79
N ALA A 334 -6.69 25.29 8.21
CA ALA A 334 -5.91 24.18 8.74
C ALA A 334 -5.17 24.60 10.01
N VAL A 335 -5.65 24.14 11.16
CA VAL A 335 -5.02 24.33 12.47
C VAL A 335 -5.07 23.03 13.24
N VAL A 336 -4.07 22.77 14.08
CA VAL A 336 -4.14 21.63 15.01
C VAL A 336 -5.32 21.89 15.96
N PRO A 337 -6.36 21.04 15.95
CA PRO A 337 -7.52 21.26 16.79
C PRO A 337 -7.17 20.97 18.26
N PRO A 338 -7.96 21.47 19.23
CA PRO A 338 -7.95 20.89 20.57
C PRO A 338 -8.16 19.37 20.46
N TRP A 339 -7.46 18.55 21.22
CA TRP A 339 -7.58 17.10 21.09
C TRP A 339 -8.88 16.57 21.69
N SER A 340 -9.35 15.42 21.19
CA SER A 340 -10.44 14.67 21.83
C SER A 340 -10.02 14.28 23.24
N VAL A 341 -10.85 14.60 24.24
CA VAL A 341 -10.52 14.37 25.66
C VAL A 341 -11.13 13.05 26.16
N GLU A 342 -12.37 12.78 25.78
CA GLU A 342 -13.09 11.55 26.17
C GLU A 342 -13.34 10.66 24.96
N PRO A 343 -12.77 9.45 24.91
CA PRO A 343 -13.04 8.49 23.84
C PRO A 343 -14.53 8.19 23.68
N ALA A 344 -14.99 8.06 22.43
CA ALA A 344 -16.33 7.61 22.09
C ALA A 344 -16.59 6.12 22.39
N LEU A 345 -15.66 5.41 23.05
CA LEU A 345 -15.85 4.04 23.56
C LEU A 345 -17.12 3.88 24.41
N GLY A 346 -17.54 4.93 25.13
CA GLY A 346 -18.79 4.93 25.90
C GLY A 346 -20.07 4.80 25.04
N MET A 347 -19.95 4.79 23.72
CA MET A 347 -21.07 4.45 22.82
C MET A 347 -21.33 2.94 22.74
N LEU A 348 -20.37 2.11 23.15
CA LEU A 348 -20.49 0.68 23.34
C LEU A 348 -20.99 0.39 24.76
N ALA A 349 -21.85 -0.62 24.92
CA ALA A 349 -22.34 -1.03 26.24
C ALA A 349 -21.24 -1.65 27.11
N ASP A 350 -20.32 -2.39 26.49
CA ASP A 350 -19.18 -3.02 27.14
C ASP A 350 -17.95 -2.89 26.23
N SER A 351 -17.22 -1.79 26.36
CA SER A 351 -16.02 -1.54 25.57
C SER A 351 -14.91 -2.54 25.87
N ALA A 352 -14.78 -3.00 27.13
CA ALA A 352 -13.74 -3.93 27.55
C ALA A 352 -13.89 -5.29 26.85
N LYS A 353 -15.12 -5.81 26.72
CA LYS A 353 -15.43 -7.00 25.91
C LYS A 353 -14.93 -6.87 24.47
N TRP A 354 -15.19 -5.72 23.84
CA TRP A 354 -14.82 -5.49 22.44
C TRP A 354 -13.31 -5.37 22.27
N ILE A 355 -12.63 -4.63 23.15
CA ILE A 355 -11.17 -4.53 23.19
C ILE A 355 -10.55 -5.93 23.32
N ALA A 356 -11.01 -6.72 24.30
CA ALA A 356 -10.52 -8.07 24.51
C ALA A 356 -10.79 -8.99 23.31
N HIS A 357 -11.91 -8.82 22.60
CA HIS A 357 -12.24 -9.60 21.41
C HIS A 357 -11.22 -9.35 20.28
N PHE A 358 -11.01 -8.08 19.90
CA PHE A 358 -10.10 -7.73 18.81
C PHE A 358 -8.64 -7.97 19.19
N ASP A 359 -8.27 -7.80 20.46
CA ASP A 359 -6.96 -8.18 20.96
C ASP A 359 -6.68 -9.68 20.81
N ASN A 360 -7.66 -10.52 21.14
CA ASN A 360 -7.53 -11.97 20.96
C ASN A 360 -7.47 -12.36 19.49
N GLN A 361 -8.25 -11.69 18.62
CA GLN A 361 -8.21 -11.89 17.19
C GLN A 361 -6.83 -11.55 16.62
N TRP A 362 -6.31 -10.37 16.97
CA TRP A 362 -5.01 -9.91 16.51
C TRP A 362 -3.88 -10.82 16.98
N ARG A 363 -3.88 -11.22 18.27
CA ARG A 363 -2.90 -12.16 18.82
C ARG A 363 -2.86 -13.48 18.05
N ARG A 364 -4.02 -14.03 17.70
CA ARG A 364 -4.12 -15.29 16.95
C ARG A 364 -3.58 -15.13 15.53
N ALA A 365 -3.93 -14.03 14.87
CA ALA A 365 -3.48 -13.75 13.51
C ALA A 365 -1.96 -13.55 13.42
N HIS A 366 -1.34 -12.91 14.43
CA HIS A 366 0.06 -12.49 14.39
C HIS A 366 1.00 -13.33 15.28
N ALA A 367 0.53 -14.45 15.85
CA ALA A 367 1.35 -15.26 16.76
C ALA A 367 2.66 -15.77 16.12
N GLY A 368 2.60 -16.19 14.85
CA GLY A 368 3.76 -16.65 14.09
C GLY A 368 4.78 -15.55 13.84
N ASP A 369 4.31 -14.42 13.31
CA ASP A 369 5.14 -13.26 13.01
C ASP A 369 5.77 -12.66 14.27
N TRP A 370 4.99 -12.58 15.36
CA TRP A 370 5.49 -12.11 16.66
C TRP A 370 6.60 -13.00 17.19
N LYS A 371 6.47 -14.32 17.12
CA LYS A 371 7.50 -15.25 17.57
C LYS A 371 8.80 -15.08 16.78
N GLN A 372 8.71 -14.92 15.45
CA GLN A 372 9.87 -14.68 14.60
C GLN A 372 10.52 -13.33 14.92
N HIS A 373 9.71 -12.28 15.07
CA HIS A 373 10.18 -10.94 15.40
C HIS A 373 10.85 -10.89 16.79
N HIS A 374 10.26 -11.55 17.80
CA HIS A 374 10.86 -11.71 19.12
C HIS A 374 12.21 -12.40 19.04
N ALA A 375 12.30 -13.55 18.35
CA ALA A 375 13.57 -14.28 18.21
C ALA A 375 14.65 -13.43 17.51
N HIS A 376 14.28 -12.68 16.47
CA HIS A 376 15.20 -11.77 15.80
C HIS A 376 15.68 -10.63 16.72
N ARG A 377 14.77 -9.96 17.42
CA ARG A 377 15.11 -8.88 18.36
C ARG A 377 15.94 -9.37 19.54
N SER A 378 15.69 -10.58 20.05
CA SER A 378 16.50 -11.20 21.10
C SER A 378 17.93 -11.44 20.65
N ARG A 379 18.16 -11.93 19.43
CA ARG A 379 19.52 -12.08 18.87
C ARG A 379 20.27 -10.75 18.76
N ILE A 380 19.58 -9.69 18.33
CA ILE A 380 20.17 -8.34 18.28
C ILE A 380 20.54 -7.88 19.70
N ARG A 381 19.66 -8.07 20.68
CA ARG A 381 19.92 -7.71 22.08
C ARG A 381 21.13 -8.46 22.65
N GLU A 382 21.18 -9.78 22.48
CA GLU A 382 22.31 -10.61 22.92
C GLU A 382 23.63 -10.13 22.29
N ARG A 383 23.60 -9.74 21.01
CA ARG A 383 24.76 -9.17 20.32
C ARG A 383 25.18 -7.82 20.90
N VAL A 384 24.22 -6.95 21.20
CA VAL A 384 24.46 -5.66 21.87
C VAL A 384 25.08 -5.87 23.25
N GLU A 385 24.59 -6.83 24.03
CA GLU A 385 25.14 -7.14 25.36
C GLU A 385 26.60 -7.62 25.27
N LEU A 386 26.91 -8.50 24.31
CA LEU A 386 28.28 -8.98 24.09
C LEU A 386 29.24 -7.84 23.70
N LEU A 387 28.81 -6.97 22.78
CA LEU A 387 29.59 -5.79 22.37
C LEU A 387 29.74 -4.79 23.53
N ALA A 388 28.71 -4.60 24.35
CA ALA A 388 28.76 -3.73 25.52
C ALA A 388 29.77 -4.20 26.56
N VAL A 389 29.87 -5.52 26.82
CA VAL A 389 30.86 -6.09 27.75
C VAL A 389 32.30 -5.82 27.30
N ARG A 390 32.56 -5.83 25.98
CA ARG A 390 33.90 -5.54 25.43
C ARG A 390 34.24 -4.05 25.49
N GLY A 391 33.23 -3.17 25.44
CA GLY A 391 33.38 -1.73 25.64
C GLY A 391 34.41 -1.10 24.70
N GLU A 392 35.44 -0.47 25.27
CA GLU A 392 36.49 0.24 24.53
C GLU A 392 37.44 -0.68 23.75
N ARG A 393 37.40 -2.00 23.99
CA ARG A 393 38.23 -2.99 23.28
C ARG A 393 37.63 -3.43 21.93
N ASN A 394 36.46 -2.88 21.57
CA ASN A 394 35.84 -3.15 20.29
C ASN A 394 36.63 -2.50 19.15
N THR A 395 36.73 -3.20 18.01
CA THR A 395 37.26 -2.63 16.77
C THR A 395 36.34 -1.52 16.23
N PRO A 396 36.80 -0.67 15.29
CA PRO A 396 35.92 0.31 14.64
C PRO A 396 34.64 -0.30 14.05
N ASP A 397 34.76 -1.45 13.37
CA ASP A 397 33.61 -2.19 12.83
C ASP A 397 32.66 -2.65 13.93
N GLU A 398 33.18 -3.20 15.04
CA GLU A 398 32.38 -3.66 16.18
C GLU A 398 31.68 -2.49 16.92
N LEU A 399 32.32 -1.31 17.00
CA LEU A 399 31.71 -0.10 17.57
C LEU A 399 30.55 0.41 16.71
N VAL A 400 30.70 0.37 15.39
CA VAL A 400 29.63 0.70 14.43
C VAL A 400 28.51 -0.33 14.51
N GLU A 401 28.85 -1.62 14.51
CA GLU A 401 27.88 -2.71 14.65
C GLU A 401 27.06 -2.55 15.95
N TRP A 402 27.72 -2.23 17.05
CA TRP A 402 27.05 -1.99 18.34
C TRP A 402 26.08 -0.82 18.25
N ALA A 403 26.52 0.32 17.73
CA ALA A 403 25.69 1.51 17.56
C ALA A 403 24.47 1.24 16.65
N ASP A 404 24.68 0.57 15.52
CA ASP A 404 23.63 0.22 14.57
C ASP A 404 22.63 -0.79 15.16
N ALA A 405 23.14 -1.81 15.87
CA ALA A 405 22.31 -2.81 16.53
C ALA A 405 21.42 -2.21 17.63
N GLU A 406 21.98 -1.32 18.44
CA GLU A 406 21.23 -0.62 19.48
C GLU A 406 20.18 0.33 18.88
N ARG A 407 20.49 1.02 17.76
CA ARG A 407 19.51 1.83 17.03
C ARG A 407 18.39 1.04 16.37
N ARG A 408 18.66 -0.20 15.94
CA ARG A 408 17.61 -1.11 15.45
C ARG A 408 16.64 -1.52 16.56
N LEU A 409 17.11 -1.58 17.80
CA LEU A 409 16.26 -1.85 18.96
C LEU A 409 15.49 -0.59 19.37
N ASP A 410 16.19 0.53 19.49
CA ASP A 410 15.64 1.83 19.86
C ASP A 410 16.19 2.94 18.93
N PRO A 411 15.38 3.48 18.01
CA PRO A 411 15.82 4.57 17.12
C PRO A 411 16.33 5.82 17.84
N ALA A 412 15.92 6.04 19.10
CA ALA A 412 16.32 7.18 19.92
C ALA A 412 17.57 6.90 20.78
N ALA A 413 18.18 5.72 20.67
CA ALA A 413 19.35 5.36 21.47
C ALA A 413 20.50 6.37 21.29
N PRO A 414 21.17 6.80 22.38
CA PRO A 414 22.22 7.82 22.35
C PRO A 414 23.57 7.24 21.89
N VAL A 415 23.62 6.73 20.65
CA VAL A 415 24.77 5.95 20.16
C VAL A 415 25.89 6.78 19.53
N ARG A 416 25.72 8.11 19.44
CA ARG A 416 26.62 9.03 18.73
C ARG A 416 28.09 8.87 19.14
N ALA A 417 28.35 8.75 20.45
CA ALA A 417 29.70 8.62 20.99
C ALA A 417 30.45 7.39 20.45
N ARG A 418 29.73 6.31 20.09
CA ARG A 418 30.33 5.09 19.54
C ARG A 418 30.83 5.29 18.11
N TYR A 419 30.07 6.01 17.28
CA TYR A 419 30.52 6.39 15.94
C TYR A 419 31.70 7.35 16.01
N GLU A 420 31.65 8.36 16.89
CA GLU A 420 32.77 9.29 17.09
C GLU A 420 34.04 8.54 17.55
N ARG A 421 33.90 7.57 18.45
CA ARG A 421 35.02 6.73 18.88
C ARG A 421 35.57 5.87 17.74
N ALA A 422 34.72 5.26 16.93
CA ALA A 422 35.15 4.52 15.74
C ALA A 422 35.95 5.41 14.78
N LEU A 423 35.52 6.66 14.59
CA LEU A 423 36.22 7.66 13.75
C LEU A 423 37.54 8.16 14.35
N GLN A 424 37.71 8.14 15.67
CA GLN A 424 39.01 8.43 16.29
C GLN A 424 40.05 7.36 15.97
N ILE A 425 39.61 6.10 15.84
CA ILE A 425 40.49 4.97 15.53
C ILE A 425 40.69 4.84 14.01
N ALA A 426 39.62 5.00 13.23
CA ALA A 426 39.60 4.91 11.77
C ALA A 426 38.84 6.11 11.16
N PRO A 427 39.53 7.23 10.85
CA PRO A 427 38.90 8.48 10.42
C PRO A 427 38.00 8.38 9.19
N GLU A 428 38.32 7.49 8.24
CA GLU A 428 37.57 7.34 6.99
C GLU A 428 36.63 6.12 7.01
N HIS A 429 36.26 5.64 8.19
CA HIS A 429 35.36 4.50 8.32
C HIS A 429 33.94 4.86 7.84
N SER A 430 33.55 4.34 6.68
CA SER A 430 32.30 4.67 6.00
C SER A 430 31.05 4.41 6.84
N GLY A 431 30.99 3.28 7.57
CA GLY A 431 29.89 2.96 8.48
C GLY A 431 29.73 3.98 9.62
N ALA A 432 30.84 4.40 10.25
CA ALA A 432 30.82 5.37 11.33
C ALA A 432 30.48 6.78 10.84
N LEU A 433 30.98 7.20 9.67
CA LEU A 433 30.62 8.48 9.03
C LEU A 433 29.11 8.51 8.71
N ARG A 434 28.57 7.42 8.15
CA ARG A 434 27.13 7.29 7.89
C ARG A 434 26.31 7.40 9.17
N GLY A 435 26.68 6.63 10.19
CA GLY A 435 26.03 6.65 11.50
C GLY A 435 26.04 8.04 12.14
N LEU A 436 27.21 8.70 12.14
CA LEU A 436 27.36 10.05 12.67
C LEU A 436 26.48 11.07 11.92
N ALA A 437 26.44 11.03 10.58
CA ALA A 437 25.60 11.92 9.79
C ALA A 437 24.10 11.83 10.16
N GLN A 438 23.63 10.62 10.49
CA GLN A 438 22.25 10.37 10.93
C GLN A 438 21.99 10.85 12.37
N MET A 439 23.01 10.89 13.24
CA MET A 439 22.88 11.34 14.63
C MET A 439 23.03 12.86 14.81
N LEU A 440 23.48 13.58 13.78
CA LEU A 440 23.55 15.04 13.85
C LEU A 440 22.15 15.66 13.82
N PRO A 441 21.88 16.77 14.53
CA PRO A 441 20.58 17.45 14.50
C PRO A 441 20.19 17.89 13.08
N LEU A 442 18.90 17.81 12.72
CA LEU A 442 18.38 18.23 11.41
C LEU A 442 18.74 19.69 11.06
N ARG A 443 18.76 20.57 12.06
CA ARG A 443 19.08 21.99 11.90
C ARG A 443 20.57 22.29 11.76
N ASP A 444 21.45 21.34 12.06
CA ASP A 444 22.89 21.50 11.90
C ASP A 444 23.35 21.00 10.52
N ARG A 445 22.83 21.67 9.49
CA ARG A 445 23.07 21.30 8.09
C ARG A 445 24.55 21.38 7.72
N ALA A 446 25.27 22.37 8.25
CA ALA A 446 26.70 22.55 7.95
C ALA A 446 27.53 21.37 8.45
N ALA A 447 27.35 20.95 9.72
CA ALA A 447 28.06 19.78 10.25
C ALA A 447 27.69 18.50 9.49
N ARG A 448 26.41 18.33 9.13
CA ARG A 448 25.95 17.17 8.38
C ARG A 448 26.57 17.10 6.99
N LEU A 449 26.57 18.19 6.24
CA LEU A 449 27.18 18.24 4.90
C LEU A 449 28.69 17.96 4.97
N ALA A 450 29.38 18.43 6.01
CA ALA A 450 30.81 18.12 6.19
C ALA A 450 31.07 16.61 6.41
N VAL A 451 30.22 15.93 7.18
CA VAL A 451 30.32 14.47 7.35
C VAL A 451 29.98 13.73 6.07
N LEU A 452 28.96 14.20 5.33
CA LEU A 452 28.55 13.61 4.05
C LEU A 452 29.62 13.79 2.96
N GLU A 453 30.34 14.91 2.94
CA GLU A 453 31.49 15.12 2.05
C GLU A 453 32.58 14.07 2.29
N ARG A 454 32.96 13.86 3.56
CA ARG A 454 33.92 12.82 3.95
C ARG A 454 33.42 11.44 3.56
N LEU A 455 32.14 11.15 3.83
CA LEU A 455 31.54 9.86 3.46
C LEU A 455 31.55 9.63 1.94
N TYR A 456 31.29 10.66 1.14
CA TYR A 456 31.37 10.59 -0.32
C TYR A 456 32.80 10.29 -0.82
N GLY A 457 33.81 10.88 -0.17
CA GLY A 457 35.22 10.63 -0.44
C GLY A 457 35.75 9.28 0.05
N SER A 458 35.17 8.73 1.13
CA SER A 458 35.68 7.52 1.80
C SER A 458 35.61 6.25 0.96
N SER A 459 34.54 6.06 0.19
CA SER A 459 34.36 4.87 -0.65
C SER A 459 33.36 5.11 -1.78
N ALA A 460 33.55 4.44 -2.93
CA ALA A 460 32.56 4.46 -4.00
C ALA A 460 31.21 3.86 -3.55
N ALA A 461 31.23 2.88 -2.63
CA ALA A 461 30.04 2.24 -2.09
C ALA A 461 29.12 3.19 -1.30
N SER A 462 29.66 4.29 -0.75
CA SER A 462 28.94 5.25 0.06
C SER A 462 28.51 6.51 -0.68
N ARG A 463 28.97 6.71 -1.93
CA ARG A 463 28.68 7.91 -2.74
C ARG A 463 27.20 8.16 -2.94
N TRP A 464 26.45 7.12 -3.36
CA TRP A 464 25.02 7.24 -3.58
C TRP A 464 24.27 7.67 -2.31
N TRP A 465 24.53 6.98 -1.20
CA TRP A 465 23.88 7.29 0.08
C TRP A 465 24.24 8.71 0.55
N ALA A 466 25.53 9.07 0.47
CA ALA A 466 26.00 10.39 0.88
C ALA A 466 25.36 11.51 0.05
N ALA A 467 25.33 11.35 -1.27
CA ALA A 467 24.75 12.34 -2.18
C ALA A 467 23.24 12.47 -2.00
N LYS A 468 22.52 11.34 -1.88
CA LYS A 468 21.08 11.34 -1.63
C LYS A 468 20.74 12.03 -0.31
N SER A 469 21.46 11.72 0.76
CA SER A 469 21.25 12.35 2.07
C SER A 469 21.61 13.85 2.07
N ALA A 470 22.62 14.27 1.29
CA ALA A 470 22.99 15.67 1.17
C ALA A 470 21.93 16.48 0.40
N VAL A 471 21.42 15.94 -0.72
CA VAL A 471 20.30 16.56 -1.46
C VAL A 471 19.08 16.69 -0.57
N ALA A 472 18.69 15.63 0.14
CA ALA A 472 17.55 15.69 1.06
C ALA A 472 17.73 16.75 2.16
N ALA A 473 18.93 16.90 2.73
CA ALA A 473 19.22 17.92 3.73
C ALA A 473 19.24 19.36 3.17
N LEU A 474 19.53 19.53 1.88
CA LEU A 474 19.53 20.84 1.19
C LEU A 474 18.14 21.25 0.70
N GLU A 475 17.29 20.27 0.38
CA GLU A 475 15.89 20.48 -0.01
C GLU A 475 14.96 20.69 1.19
N ASP A 476 15.35 20.22 2.37
CA ASP A 476 14.60 20.42 3.61
C ASP A 476 14.58 21.91 4.03
N PRO A 477 13.41 22.59 3.95
CA PRO A 477 13.30 24.01 4.30
C PRO A 477 13.53 24.27 5.79
N ASP A 478 13.32 23.27 6.65
CA ASP A 478 13.48 23.37 8.10
C ASP A 478 14.95 23.16 8.53
N ALA A 479 15.83 22.72 7.61
CA ALA A 479 17.26 22.47 7.87
C ALA A 479 18.17 23.70 7.65
N GLY A 480 17.67 24.78 7.03
CA GLY A 480 18.42 26.04 6.86
C GLY A 480 18.03 26.83 5.61
N ALA A 481 18.66 27.99 5.40
CA ALA A 481 18.42 28.85 4.24
C ALA A 481 18.74 28.14 2.91
N HIS A 482 18.01 28.40 1.84
CA HIS A 482 18.27 27.74 0.55
C HIS A 482 19.68 28.03 0.03
N ASP A 483 20.40 26.99 -0.36
CA ASP A 483 21.76 27.05 -0.92
C ASP A 483 21.76 26.36 -2.29
N GLU A 484 21.58 27.17 -3.33
CA GLU A 484 21.39 26.69 -4.70
C GLU A 484 22.67 26.05 -5.28
N ASP A 485 23.84 26.62 -4.97
CA ASP A 485 25.13 26.14 -5.47
C ASP A 485 25.48 24.78 -4.88
N ALA A 486 25.32 24.60 -3.56
CA ALA A 486 25.51 23.31 -2.90
C ALA A 486 24.51 22.28 -3.43
N LEU A 487 23.24 22.66 -3.61
CA LEU A 487 22.21 21.76 -4.11
C LEU A 487 22.52 21.29 -5.54
N LYS A 488 22.97 22.20 -6.42
CA LYS A 488 23.39 21.87 -7.78
C LYS A 488 24.56 20.89 -7.80
N LEU A 489 25.57 21.12 -6.95
CA LEU A 489 26.72 20.23 -6.80
C LEU A 489 26.28 18.81 -6.39
N TRP A 490 25.49 18.71 -5.31
CA TRP A 490 25.09 17.41 -4.77
C TRP A 490 24.09 16.68 -5.66
N ARG A 491 23.24 17.38 -6.42
CA ARG A 491 22.40 16.77 -7.47
C ARG A 491 23.23 16.20 -8.62
N GLY A 492 24.31 16.88 -9.03
CA GLY A 492 25.26 16.34 -10.01
C GLY A 492 25.89 15.04 -9.53
N ARG A 493 26.40 15.03 -8.29
CA ARG A 493 26.97 13.84 -7.65
C ARG A 493 25.97 12.70 -7.46
N LEU A 494 24.71 13.03 -7.11
CA LEU A 494 23.65 12.03 -6.99
C LEU A 494 23.37 11.38 -8.33
N LYS A 495 23.26 12.18 -9.40
CA LYS A 495 23.05 11.67 -10.77
C LYS A 495 24.18 10.74 -11.19
N GLU A 496 25.44 11.13 -11.00
CA GLU A 496 26.60 10.27 -11.30
C GLU A 496 26.55 8.95 -10.51
N ALA A 497 26.19 9.00 -9.23
CA ALA A 497 26.07 7.82 -8.39
C ALA A 497 24.88 6.93 -8.79
N GLU A 498 23.74 7.50 -9.18
CA GLU A 498 22.57 6.77 -9.71
C GLU A 498 22.89 6.09 -11.04
N GLU A 499 23.63 6.76 -11.93
CA GLU A 499 24.11 6.16 -13.18
C GLU A 499 25.07 4.99 -12.91
N ALA A 500 25.93 5.08 -11.88
CA ALA A 500 26.76 3.97 -11.44
C ALA A 500 25.94 2.79 -10.89
N GLU A 501 24.94 3.06 -10.03
CA GLU A 501 24.02 2.03 -9.55
C GLU A 501 23.23 1.36 -10.69
N ALA A 502 22.79 2.15 -11.67
CA ALA A 502 22.10 1.65 -12.85
C ALA A 502 23.00 0.73 -13.69
N ARG A 503 24.24 1.14 -13.98
CA ARG A 503 25.23 0.28 -14.67
C ARG A 503 25.50 -1.02 -13.91
N ALA A 504 25.65 -0.95 -12.59
CA ALA A 504 25.85 -2.14 -11.77
C ALA A 504 24.65 -3.10 -11.81
N TRP A 505 23.42 -2.58 -11.88
CA TRP A 505 22.21 -3.39 -12.03
C TRP A 505 22.05 -3.96 -13.45
N GLU A 506 22.39 -3.18 -14.47
CA GLU A 506 22.49 -3.65 -15.85
C GLU A 506 23.45 -4.82 -15.94
N GLU A 507 24.65 -4.75 -15.34
CA GLU A 507 25.61 -5.85 -15.33
C GLU A 507 25.07 -7.15 -14.70
N ILE A 508 24.16 -7.06 -13.72
CA ILE A 508 23.51 -8.23 -13.09
C ILE A 508 22.43 -8.82 -14.01
N THR A 509 21.67 -7.95 -14.67
CA THR A 509 20.48 -8.30 -15.47
C THR A 509 20.78 -8.58 -16.95
N GLU A 510 21.96 -8.17 -17.43
CA GLU A 510 22.37 -8.28 -18.82
C GLU A 510 22.67 -9.74 -19.20
N THR A 511 22.11 -10.16 -20.34
CA THR A 511 22.41 -11.45 -20.96
C THR A 511 23.71 -11.36 -21.77
N PRO A 512 24.61 -12.37 -21.70
CA PRO A 512 24.43 -13.67 -21.04
C PRO A 512 24.69 -13.65 -19.53
N PHE A 513 23.79 -14.29 -18.76
CA PHE A 513 23.80 -14.28 -17.29
C PHE A 513 25.06 -14.89 -16.66
N PHE A 514 25.67 -15.88 -17.32
CA PHE A 514 26.88 -16.57 -16.84
C PHE A 514 28.20 -15.84 -17.19
N SER A 515 28.15 -14.61 -17.69
CA SER A 515 29.35 -13.78 -17.84
C SER A 515 29.87 -13.29 -16.49
N GLN A 516 31.19 -13.30 -16.27
CA GLN A 516 31.83 -12.76 -15.05
C GLN A 516 31.27 -13.34 -13.75
N ILE A 517 31.04 -14.66 -13.71
CA ILE A 517 30.55 -15.34 -12.51
C ILE A 517 31.67 -16.03 -11.73
N ALA A 518 31.42 -16.21 -10.43
CA ALA A 518 32.23 -17.03 -9.54
C ALA A 518 31.31 -17.87 -8.62
N ARG A 519 31.91 -18.86 -7.95
CA ARG A 519 31.22 -19.62 -6.91
C ARG A 519 30.78 -18.67 -5.78
N HIS A 520 29.61 -18.93 -5.19
CA HIS A 520 29.12 -18.12 -4.07
C HIS A 520 30.11 -18.14 -2.89
N ASP A 521 30.12 -17.04 -2.13
CA ASP A 521 31.02 -16.82 -0.98
C ASP A 521 30.28 -16.89 0.36
N LEU A 522 29.06 -17.45 0.37
CA LEU A 522 28.26 -17.65 1.59
C LEU A 522 28.94 -18.63 2.56
N GLY A 523 28.97 -18.28 3.84
CA GLY A 523 29.35 -19.19 4.92
C GLY A 523 28.26 -20.23 5.25
N ASP A 524 28.58 -21.22 6.08
CA ASP A 524 27.65 -22.33 6.40
C ASP A 524 26.33 -21.85 7.01
N HIS A 525 26.37 -20.81 7.85
CA HIS A 525 25.17 -20.22 8.44
C HIS A 525 24.30 -19.51 7.40
N GLU A 526 24.89 -18.63 6.57
CA GLU A 526 24.19 -17.89 5.51
C GLU A 526 23.57 -18.86 4.49
N LEU A 527 24.31 -19.91 4.12
CA LEU A 527 23.82 -20.96 3.22
C LEU A 527 22.69 -21.78 3.86
N GLY A 528 22.75 -22.01 5.17
CA GLY A 528 21.71 -22.70 5.94
C GLY A 528 20.39 -21.93 5.95
N GLU A 529 20.42 -20.63 6.22
CA GLU A 529 19.24 -19.74 6.17
C GLU A 529 18.64 -19.70 4.77
N LEU A 530 19.47 -19.52 3.73
CA LEU A 530 19.03 -19.55 2.33
C LEU A 530 18.34 -20.87 1.97
N ARG A 531 18.90 -22.01 2.39
CA ARG A 531 18.29 -23.34 2.16
C ARG A 531 16.97 -23.51 2.90
N ALA A 532 16.84 -22.94 4.10
CA ALA A 532 15.59 -22.96 4.84
C ALA A 532 14.49 -22.13 4.13
N ASP A 533 14.85 -20.98 3.57
CA ASP A 533 13.94 -20.14 2.78
C ASP A 533 13.48 -20.88 1.51
N LEU A 534 14.40 -21.51 0.78
CA LEU A 534 14.10 -22.33 -0.39
C LEU A 534 13.19 -23.52 -0.06
N ALA A 535 13.40 -24.18 1.08
CA ALA A 535 12.58 -25.30 1.51
C ALA A 535 11.12 -24.92 1.80
N ARG A 536 10.89 -23.72 2.34
CA ARG A 536 9.55 -23.17 2.63
C ARG A 536 8.76 -22.83 1.37
N CYS A 537 9.45 -22.53 0.27
CA CYS A 537 8.81 -22.23 -1.01
C CYS A 537 8.47 -23.52 -1.77
N LEU A 538 7.25 -24.05 -1.54
CA LEU A 538 6.80 -25.35 -2.08
C LEU A 538 7.02 -25.56 -3.60
N PRO A 539 6.82 -24.55 -4.48
CA PRO A 539 7.00 -24.76 -5.92
C PRO A 539 8.44 -25.01 -6.39
N ILE A 540 9.46 -24.69 -5.59
CA ILE A 540 10.87 -24.87 -5.99
C ILE A 540 11.24 -26.36 -5.91
N SER A 541 11.74 -26.94 -7.00
CA SER A 541 12.31 -28.30 -7.02
C SER A 541 13.83 -28.31 -6.87
N ARG A 542 14.54 -27.37 -7.52
CA ARG A 542 15.99 -27.22 -7.46
C ARG A 542 16.39 -25.75 -7.49
N ALA A 543 17.52 -25.43 -6.89
CA ALA A 543 18.09 -24.09 -6.93
C ALA A 543 19.61 -24.10 -7.09
N TRP A 544 20.12 -23.15 -7.86
CA TRP A 544 21.54 -22.87 -8.07
C TRP A 544 21.84 -21.43 -7.68
N LEU A 545 23.06 -21.19 -7.23
CA LEU A 545 23.50 -19.86 -6.82
C LEU A 545 24.88 -19.58 -7.42
N VAL A 546 25.00 -18.44 -8.10
CA VAL A 546 26.26 -17.90 -8.58
C VAL A 546 26.47 -16.51 -8.02
N ARG A 547 27.74 -16.13 -7.81
CA ARG A 547 28.11 -14.75 -7.52
C ARG A 547 28.47 -14.07 -8.83
N LYS A 548 27.88 -12.91 -9.09
CA LYS A 548 28.24 -12.04 -10.21
C LYS A 548 29.37 -11.10 -9.75
N ILE A 549 30.46 -11.04 -10.52
CA ILE A 549 31.55 -10.08 -10.31
C ILE A 549 31.22 -8.84 -11.14
N LEU A 550 30.89 -7.76 -10.47
CA LEU A 550 30.55 -6.49 -11.11
C LEU A 550 31.83 -5.70 -11.41
N ARG A 551 31.87 -5.03 -12.57
CA ARG A 551 32.95 -4.11 -12.96
C ARG A 551 32.81 -2.79 -12.24
N GLU A 552 31.60 -2.24 -12.18
CA GLU A 552 31.36 -0.97 -11.48
C GLU A 552 31.65 -1.10 -9.97
N PHE A 553 31.21 -2.20 -9.34
CA PHE A 553 31.40 -2.44 -7.90
C PHE A 553 31.97 -3.84 -7.56
N PRO A 554 33.26 -4.11 -7.81
CA PRO A 554 33.86 -5.44 -7.63
C PRO A 554 33.80 -5.98 -6.19
N TRP A 555 33.73 -5.09 -5.20
CA TRP A 555 33.64 -5.45 -3.78
C TRP A 555 32.21 -5.81 -3.34
N ARG A 556 31.17 -5.50 -4.12
CA ARG A 556 29.79 -5.81 -3.72
C ARG A 556 29.50 -7.30 -3.93
N ARG A 557 28.75 -7.86 -2.99
CA ARG A 557 28.14 -9.18 -3.15
C ARG A 557 26.88 -9.02 -3.99
N ALA A 558 26.90 -9.61 -5.18
CA ALA A 558 25.78 -9.68 -6.09
C ALA A 558 25.58 -11.14 -6.49
N TYR A 559 24.35 -11.62 -6.38
CA TYR A 559 24.00 -13.01 -6.57
C TYR A 559 22.97 -13.17 -7.69
N VAL A 560 23.10 -14.24 -8.46
CA VAL A 560 22.03 -14.71 -9.35
C VAL A 560 21.59 -16.07 -8.85
N VAL A 561 20.31 -16.18 -8.53
CA VAL A 561 19.66 -17.41 -8.06
C VAL A 561 18.86 -17.98 -9.21
N PHE A 562 19.19 -19.19 -9.64
CA PHE A 562 18.39 -19.91 -10.63
C PHE A 562 17.51 -20.92 -9.90
N VAL A 563 16.21 -20.93 -10.18
CA VAL A 563 15.26 -21.86 -9.58
C VAL A 563 14.54 -22.69 -10.64
N GLU A 564 14.31 -23.96 -10.35
CA GLU A 564 13.45 -24.81 -11.15
C GLU A 564 12.06 -24.85 -10.52
N LEU A 565 11.04 -24.49 -11.33
CA LEU A 565 9.65 -24.29 -10.91
C LEU A 565 8.71 -25.16 -11.76
N PRO A 566 8.72 -26.49 -11.56
CA PRO A 566 7.88 -27.40 -12.33
C PRO A 566 6.40 -27.18 -11.98
N GLY A 567 5.54 -27.10 -13.00
CA GLY A 567 4.08 -27.00 -12.82
C GLY A 567 3.51 -25.59 -12.66
N LEU A 568 4.34 -24.55 -12.69
CA LEU A 568 3.90 -23.15 -12.80
C LEU A 568 3.94 -22.65 -14.25
N ASP A 569 3.03 -21.74 -14.62
CA ASP A 569 3.11 -20.98 -15.87
C ASP A 569 4.11 -19.82 -15.76
N ASP A 570 4.39 -19.13 -16.88
CA ASP A 570 5.43 -18.10 -16.93
C ASP A 570 5.09 -16.83 -16.13
N ASP A 571 3.80 -16.50 -15.99
CA ASP A 571 3.36 -15.35 -15.19
C ASP A 571 3.56 -15.63 -13.69
N ASP A 572 3.15 -16.81 -13.22
CA ASP A 572 3.33 -17.24 -11.83
C ASP A 572 4.82 -17.40 -11.48
N ARG A 573 5.63 -17.89 -12.43
CA ARG A 573 7.10 -17.98 -12.26
C ARG A 573 7.73 -16.61 -12.10
N TRP A 574 7.34 -15.64 -12.93
CA TRP A 574 7.87 -14.28 -12.86
C TRP A 574 7.54 -13.63 -11.52
N GLN A 575 6.28 -13.69 -11.09
CA GLN A 575 5.83 -13.11 -9.82
C GLN A 575 6.58 -13.73 -8.64
N LEU A 576 6.70 -15.06 -8.61
CA LEU A 576 7.41 -15.76 -7.55
C LEU A 576 8.90 -15.37 -7.52
N CYS A 577 9.56 -15.25 -8.68
CA CYS A 577 10.96 -14.81 -8.73
C CYS A 577 11.13 -13.39 -8.17
N ARG A 578 10.26 -12.43 -8.53
CA ARG A 578 10.31 -11.07 -7.96
C ARG A 578 10.08 -11.06 -6.45
N GLN A 579 9.17 -11.89 -5.95
CA GLN A 579 8.95 -12.04 -4.52
C GLN A 579 10.21 -12.57 -3.80
N LEU A 580 10.86 -13.58 -4.38
CA LEU A 580 12.06 -14.22 -3.82
C LEU A 580 13.24 -13.24 -3.71
N GLU A 581 13.38 -12.27 -4.62
CA GLU A 581 14.42 -11.23 -4.52
C GLU A 581 14.34 -10.42 -3.22
N HIS A 582 13.15 -10.29 -2.64
CA HIS A 582 12.92 -9.56 -1.40
C HIS A 582 12.89 -10.47 -0.16
N THR A 583 12.59 -11.75 -0.31
CA THR A 583 12.40 -12.67 0.83
C THR A 583 13.58 -13.59 1.10
N LEU A 584 14.47 -13.82 0.13
CA LEU A 584 15.64 -14.68 0.35
C LEU A 584 16.65 -13.99 1.25
N SER A 585 17.10 -14.72 2.28
CA SER A 585 18.12 -14.24 3.22
C SER A 585 19.52 -14.23 2.60
N LEU A 586 19.78 -13.29 1.68
CA LEU A 586 21.08 -13.08 1.03
C LEU A 586 21.76 -11.78 1.50
N PRO A 587 23.09 -11.79 1.74
CA PRO A 587 23.83 -10.63 2.26
C PRO A 587 24.18 -9.58 1.17
N GLY A 588 23.49 -9.58 0.03
CA GLY A 588 23.79 -8.74 -1.12
C GLY A 588 22.63 -8.67 -2.12
N ALA A 589 22.78 -7.87 -3.17
CA ALA A 589 21.77 -7.78 -4.23
C ALA A 589 21.56 -9.15 -4.88
N ALA A 590 20.31 -9.53 -5.12
CA ALA A 590 19.95 -10.80 -5.71
C ALA A 590 19.04 -10.59 -6.92
N LEU A 591 19.35 -11.31 -8.01
CA LEU A 591 18.47 -11.50 -9.15
C LEU A 591 17.99 -12.95 -9.13
N VAL A 592 16.67 -13.17 -9.12
CA VAL A 592 16.10 -14.53 -9.16
C VAL A 592 15.50 -14.78 -10.55
N LEU A 593 15.91 -15.89 -11.17
CA LEU A 593 15.51 -16.32 -12.51
C LEU A 593 15.04 -17.77 -12.46
N TRP A 594 14.05 -18.13 -13.29
CA TRP A 594 13.62 -19.52 -13.41
C TRP A 594 14.32 -20.22 -14.59
N ALA A 595 14.56 -21.52 -14.43
CA ALA A 595 15.05 -22.37 -15.51
C ALA A 595 13.94 -22.54 -16.56
N GLY A 596 14.16 -22.02 -17.78
CA GLY A 596 13.14 -21.98 -18.82
C GLY A 596 13.74 -21.73 -20.19
N HIS A 597 13.55 -20.52 -20.72
CA HIS A 597 14.00 -20.16 -22.07
C HIS A 597 15.36 -19.46 -22.10
N SER A 598 15.65 -18.58 -21.14
CA SER A 598 16.95 -17.88 -21.04
C SER A 598 17.22 -17.50 -19.58
N PRO A 599 18.14 -18.18 -18.88
CA PRO A 599 18.90 -19.34 -19.36
C PRO A 599 18.09 -20.64 -19.30
N THR A 600 18.43 -21.56 -20.20
CA THR A 600 17.87 -22.91 -20.21
C THR A 600 18.40 -23.73 -19.04
N LEU A 601 17.68 -24.79 -18.66
CA LEU A 601 18.10 -25.69 -17.59
C LEU A 601 19.47 -26.33 -17.87
N GLU A 602 19.70 -26.76 -19.12
CA GLU A 602 20.98 -27.35 -19.55
C GLU A 602 22.15 -26.35 -19.43
N GLU A 603 21.91 -25.07 -19.75
CA GLU A 603 22.91 -24.02 -19.57
C GLU A 603 23.23 -23.76 -18.10
N ILE A 604 22.21 -23.76 -17.23
CA ILE A 604 22.39 -23.62 -15.78
C ILE A 604 23.22 -24.79 -15.24
N GLU A 605 22.85 -26.03 -15.57
CA GLU A 605 23.56 -27.23 -15.10
C GLU A 605 25.02 -27.28 -15.58
N ARG A 606 25.30 -26.79 -16.80
CA ARG A 606 26.65 -26.75 -17.37
C ARG A 606 27.54 -25.65 -16.78
N GLN A 607 26.97 -24.47 -16.51
CA GLN A 607 27.75 -23.26 -16.19
C GLN A 607 27.70 -22.86 -14.72
N ALA A 608 26.69 -23.27 -13.96
CA ALA A 608 26.61 -23.03 -12.52
C ALA A 608 27.45 -24.05 -11.74
N PHE A 609 27.84 -23.69 -10.50
CA PHE A 609 28.75 -24.49 -9.66
C PHE A 609 28.03 -25.62 -8.88
N GLY A 610 27.01 -26.24 -9.49
CA GLY A 610 26.15 -27.25 -8.88
C GLY A 610 24.94 -26.67 -8.12
N ALA A 611 23.94 -27.52 -7.88
CA ALA A 611 22.74 -27.13 -7.14
C ALA A 611 23.07 -26.93 -5.65
N ILE A 612 22.65 -25.79 -5.09
CA ILE A 612 22.79 -25.51 -3.66
C ILE A 612 21.69 -26.16 -2.83
N TRP A 613 20.57 -26.52 -3.47
CA TRP A 613 19.40 -27.12 -2.85
C TRP A 613 18.59 -27.92 -3.88
N THR A 614 18.11 -29.09 -3.46
CA THR A 614 17.22 -29.97 -4.24
C THR A 614 16.15 -30.52 -3.31
N ARG A 615 14.89 -30.49 -3.73
CA ARG A 615 13.80 -31.10 -2.99
C ARG A 615 13.95 -32.63 -3.07
N THR A 616 14.25 -33.25 -1.94
CA THR A 616 14.14 -34.70 -1.80
C THR A 616 12.66 -35.09 -1.85
N ALA A 617 12.32 -36.04 -2.73
CA ALA A 617 10.97 -36.55 -2.95
C ALA A 617 10.37 -37.18 -1.68
#